data_AF-A0AAD0EDG0-F1
#
_entry.id   AF-A0AAD0EDG0-F1
#
_cell.length_a   1.000
_cell.length_b   1.000
_cell.length_c   1.000
_cell.angle_alpha   90.00
_cell.angle_beta   90.00
_cell.angle_gamma   90.00
#
_symmetry.space_group_name_H-M   'P 1'
#
loop_
_entity.id
_entity.type
_entity.pdbx_description
1 polymer ?
#
loop_
_entity_poly.entity_id
_entity_poly.type
_entity_poly.pdbx_seq_one_letter_code
_entity_poly.pdbx_strand_id
1 'polypeptide(L)'
;MSDNDSKYPSELAERFQVRLPEGMRDRIKAAAAENNRSMNAEIVHALQLYLDFDFEKHPSATMTEEQKEEISETYHRILQERLMEKMVQAGWKQPED
;
A
#
# COMPACT_ATOMS: atom_id res chain seq x y z
N MET A 1 36.69 -34.33 14.72
CA MET A 1 36.74 -32.96 14.20
C MET A 1 35.30 -32.61 13.91
N SER A 2 34.68 -31.74 14.73
CA SER A 2 33.24 -31.46 14.64
C SER A 2 32.98 -30.28 13.73
N ASP A 3 32.02 -30.49 12.83
CA ASP A 3 31.45 -29.60 11.83
C ASP A 3 31.07 -28.23 12.37
N ASN A 4 31.45 -27.12 11.71
CA ASN A 4 30.67 -25.87 11.78
C ASN A 4 31.15 -24.81 10.78
N ASP A 5 30.67 -24.79 9.54
CA ASP A 5 30.85 -23.62 8.65
C ASP A 5 29.74 -23.48 7.60
N SER A 6 28.49 -23.71 8.01
CA SER A 6 27.34 -23.33 7.18
C SER A 6 26.39 -22.44 7.98
N LYS A 7 26.74 -21.15 8.06
CA LYS A 7 25.83 -20.13 8.58
C LYS A 7 24.66 -19.98 7.64
N TYR A 8 23.44 -20.02 8.16
CA TYR A 8 22.25 -19.82 7.34
C TYR A 8 22.21 -18.37 6.82
N PRO A 9 21.67 -18.10 5.62
CA PRO A 9 21.58 -16.74 5.08
C PRO A 9 20.91 -15.72 6.03
N SER A 10 19.93 -16.19 6.84
CA SER A 10 19.27 -15.38 7.87
C SER A 10 20.17 -14.98 9.05
N GLU A 11 21.29 -15.66 9.25
CA GLU A 11 22.29 -15.35 10.28
C GLU A 11 23.30 -14.30 9.80
N LEU A 12 23.42 -14.13 8.47
CA LEU A 12 24.27 -13.12 7.86
C LEU A 12 23.55 -11.77 7.67
N ALA A 13 22.22 -11.76 7.76
CA ALA A 13 21.40 -10.56 7.61
C ALA A 13 21.56 -9.59 8.79
N GLU A 14 21.61 -8.29 8.49
CA GLU A 14 21.61 -7.22 9.49
C GLU A 14 20.31 -7.23 10.31
N ARG A 15 20.42 -6.95 11.61
CA ARG A 15 19.29 -6.99 12.55
C ARG A 15 19.09 -5.61 13.19
N PHE A 16 17.87 -5.09 13.09
CA PHE A 16 17.47 -3.82 13.68
C PHE A 16 16.30 -4.00 14.64
N GLN A 17 16.41 -3.45 15.86
CA GLN A 17 15.35 -3.51 16.87
C GLN A 17 14.43 -2.30 16.73
N VAL A 18 13.15 -2.53 16.41
CA VAL A 18 12.13 -1.48 16.26
C VAL A 18 11.24 -1.42 17.50
N ARG A 19 11.01 -0.23 18.04
CA ARG A 19 9.98 0.01 19.06
C ARG A 19 8.66 0.37 18.39
N LEU A 20 7.68 -0.50 18.52
CA LEU A 20 6.36 -0.31 17.91
C LEU A 20 5.39 0.31 18.93
N PRO A 21 4.54 1.27 18.51
CA PRO A 21 3.38 1.70 19.29
C PRO A 21 2.41 0.54 19.57
N GLU A 22 1.53 0.75 20.55
CA GLU A 22 0.50 -0.22 20.92
C GLU A 22 -0.35 -0.63 19.69
N GLY A 23 -0.65 -1.92 19.58
CA GLY A 23 -1.46 -2.51 18.51
C GLY A 23 -0.79 -2.57 17.12
N MET A 24 0.33 -1.87 16.88
CA MET A 24 0.98 -1.86 15.57
C MET A 24 1.53 -3.24 15.19
N ARG A 25 2.03 -4.01 16.16
CA ARG A 25 2.53 -5.37 15.91
C ARG A 25 1.44 -6.31 15.39
N ASP A 26 0.25 -6.24 15.96
CA ASP A 26 -0.87 -7.11 15.54
C ASP A 26 -1.38 -6.72 14.16
N ARG A 27 -1.40 -5.42 13.84
CA ARG A 27 -1.70 -4.93 12.50
C ARG A 27 -0.72 -5.45 11.45
N ILE A 28 0.59 -5.42 11.74
CA ILE A 28 1.62 -5.97 10.85
C ILE A 28 1.43 -7.49 10.68
N LYS A 29 1.12 -8.21 11.76
CA LYS A 29 0.87 -9.65 11.70
C LYS A 29 -0.33 -9.99 10.81
N ALA A 30 -1.42 -9.23 10.92
CA ALA A 30 -2.60 -9.41 10.07
C ALA A 30 -2.27 -9.16 8.59
N ALA A 31 -1.59 -8.05 8.28
CA ALA A 31 -1.19 -7.72 6.91
C ALA A 31 -0.24 -8.77 6.31
N ALA A 32 0.72 -9.27 7.09
CA ALA A 32 1.62 -10.33 6.65
C ALA A 32 0.86 -11.63 6.32
N ALA A 33 -0.13 -12.00 7.13
CA ALA A 33 -0.96 -13.18 6.89
C ALA A 33 -1.82 -13.04 5.63
N GLU A 34 -2.45 -11.88 5.44
CA GLU A 34 -3.23 -11.55 4.23
C GLU A 34 -2.37 -11.63 2.96
N ASN A 35 -1.12 -11.16 3.05
CA ASN A 35 -0.18 -11.13 1.93
C ASN A 35 0.63 -12.43 1.75
N ASN A 36 0.36 -13.49 2.54
CA ASN A 36 1.13 -14.75 2.55
C ASN A 36 2.65 -14.55 2.74
N ARG A 37 3.04 -13.61 3.62
CA ARG A 37 4.43 -13.31 3.97
C ARG A 37 4.70 -13.57 5.45
N SER A 38 5.97 -13.78 5.80
CA SER A 38 6.37 -13.67 7.20
C SER A 38 6.29 -12.21 7.65
N MET A 39 6.13 -11.95 8.95
CA MET A 39 6.13 -10.57 9.46
C MET A 39 7.40 -9.81 9.06
N ASN A 40 8.56 -10.47 9.06
CA ASN A 40 9.82 -9.85 8.64
C ASN A 40 9.78 -9.48 7.15
N ALA A 41 9.29 -10.38 6.29
CA ALA A 41 9.17 -10.10 4.87
C ALA A 41 8.18 -8.96 4.58
N GLU A 42 7.09 -8.86 5.34
CA GLU A 42 6.14 -7.75 5.21
C GLU A 42 6.75 -6.41 5.65
N ILE A 43 7.50 -6.38 6.76
CA ILE A 43 8.20 -5.18 7.21
C ILE A 43 9.22 -4.73 6.17
N VAL A 44 10.04 -5.65 5.66
CA VAL A 44 11.04 -5.34 4.63
C VAL A 44 10.37 -4.83 3.35
N HIS A 45 9.30 -5.49 2.90
CA HIS A 45 8.53 -5.05 1.74
C HIS A 45 7.96 -3.63 1.91
N ALA A 46 7.37 -3.32 3.08
CA ALA A 46 6.85 -1.99 3.36
C ALA A 46 7.94 -0.91 3.39
N LEU A 47 9.10 -1.22 3.98
CA LEU A 47 10.26 -0.31 3.99
C LEU A 47 10.80 -0.11 2.58
N GLN A 48 10.92 -1.18 1.79
CA GLN A 48 11.38 -1.10 0.40
C GLN A 48 10.44 -0.24 -0.43
N LEU A 49 9.12 -0.45 -0.32
CA LEU A 49 8.14 0.40 -0.97
C LEU A 49 8.32 1.86 -0.59
N TYR A 50 8.51 2.17 0.68
CA TYR A 50 8.70 3.56 1.14
C TYR A 50 10.00 4.18 0.63
N LEU A 51 11.10 3.41 0.58
CA LEU A 51 12.41 3.90 0.16
C LEU A 51 12.56 4.01 -1.36
N ASP A 52 11.97 3.06 -2.11
CA ASP A 52 11.93 3.09 -3.58
C ASP A 52 10.90 4.08 -4.11
N PHE A 53 9.97 4.52 -3.26
CA PHE A 53 9.05 5.58 -3.60
C PHE A 53 9.81 6.90 -3.69
N ASP A 54 10.23 7.22 -4.91
CA ASP A 54 10.80 8.51 -5.25
C ASP A 54 9.68 9.57 -5.21
N PHE A 55 9.50 10.17 -4.03
CA PHE A 55 8.53 11.24 -3.81
C PHE A 55 8.77 12.43 -4.75
N GLU A 56 9.99 12.64 -5.25
CA GLU A 56 10.30 13.75 -6.17
C GLU A 56 9.97 13.39 -7.63
N LYS A 57 10.05 12.12 -8.02
CA LYS A 57 9.67 11.65 -9.36
C LYS A 57 8.25 11.11 -9.46
N HIS A 58 7.49 11.11 -8.38
CA HIS A 58 6.09 10.73 -8.45
C HIS A 58 5.34 11.71 -9.37
N PRO A 59 4.49 11.24 -10.30
CA PRO A 59 3.77 12.12 -11.22
C PRO A 59 3.04 13.25 -10.48
N SER A 60 2.43 12.95 -9.32
CA SER A 60 1.74 13.97 -8.51
C SER A 60 2.65 15.04 -7.89
N ALA A 61 3.95 14.77 -7.74
CA ALA A 61 4.92 15.73 -7.19
C ALA A 61 5.51 16.64 -8.26
N THR A 62 5.53 16.19 -9.52
CA THR A 62 5.98 16.97 -10.69
C THR A 62 4.82 17.57 -11.50
N MET A 63 3.58 17.17 -11.23
CA MET A 63 2.40 17.71 -11.85
C MET A 63 2.15 19.17 -11.45
N THR A 64 1.78 19.97 -12.44
CA THR A 64 1.24 21.31 -12.22
C THR A 64 -0.12 21.22 -11.54
N GLU A 65 -0.57 22.32 -10.92
CA GLU A 65 -1.89 22.38 -10.29
C GLU A 65 -3.02 22.10 -11.30
N GLU A 66 -2.88 22.57 -12.55
CA GLU A 66 -3.82 22.31 -13.65
C GLU A 66 -3.94 20.81 -13.95
N GLN A 67 -2.81 20.09 -13.99
CA GLN A 67 -2.81 18.64 -14.20
C GLN A 67 -3.43 17.90 -13.01
N LYS A 68 -3.23 18.38 -11.77
CA LYS A 68 -3.85 17.80 -10.58
C LYS A 68 -5.36 17.99 -10.59
N GLU A 69 -5.83 19.16 -11.02
CA GLU A 69 -7.23 19.49 -11.16
C GLU A 69 -7.89 18.62 -12.24
N GLU A 70 -7.28 18.49 -13.43
CA GLU A 70 -7.77 17.63 -14.51
C GLU A 70 -7.90 16.15 -14.07
N ILE A 71 -6.89 15.64 -13.36
CA ILE A 71 -6.93 14.28 -12.82
C ILE A 71 -8.05 14.15 -11.77
N SER A 72 -8.19 15.13 -10.86
CA SER A 72 -9.23 15.15 -9.84
C SER A 72 -10.64 15.17 -10.43
N GLU A 73 -10.87 15.98 -11.47
CA GLU A 73 -12.12 16.05 -12.22
C GLU A 73 -12.42 14.73 -12.92
N THR A 74 -11.41 14.12 -13.54
CA THR A 74 -11.54 12.82 -14.20
C THR A 74 -11.90 11.72 -13.19
N TYR A 75 -11.25 11.69 -12.03
CA TYR A 75 -11.60 10.77 -10.95
C TYR A 75 -13.03 10.99 -10.44
N HIS A 76 -13.44 12.23 -10.21
CA HIS A 76 -14.80 12.55 -9.79
C HIS A 76 -15.82 12.07 -10.81
N ARG A 77 -15.60 12.32 -12.10
CA ARG A 77 -16.49 11.87 -13.18
C ARG A 77 -16.62 10.35 -13.21
N ILE A 78 -15.50 9.62 -13.20
CA ILE A 78 -15.50 8.14 -13.23
C ILE A 78 -16.24 7.57 -12.02
N LEU A 79 -16.02 8.16 -10.83
CA LEU A 79 -16.68 7.71 -9.61
C LEU A 79 -18.19 8.01 -9.64
N GLN A 80 -18.59 9.18 -10.15
CA GLN A 80 -20.00 9.54 -10.31
C GLN A 80 -20.70 8.62 -11.31
N GLU A 81 -20.11 8.35 -12.48
CA GLU A 81 -20.67 7.41 -13.47
C GLU A 81 -20.88 6.02 -12.86
N ARG A 82 -19.84 5.47 -12.21
CA ARG A 82 -19.93 4.15 -11.55
C ARG A 82 -20.95 4.13 -10.41
N LEU A 83 -21.06 5.22 -9.66
CA LEU A 83 -22.04 5.34 -8.59
C LEU A 83 -23.45 5.38 -9.16
N MET A 84 -23.69 6.16 -10.20
CA MET A 84 -24.98 6.26 -10.89
C MET A 84 -25.39 4.94 -11.52
N GLU A 85 -24.47 4.24 -12.18
CA GLU A 85 -24.71 2.88 -12.70
C GLU A 85 -25.18 1.92 -11.60
N LYS A 86 -24.48 1.93 -10.45
CA LYS A 86 -24.87 1.11 -9.28
C LYS A 86 -26.23 1.53 -8.70
N MET A 87 -26.50 2.83 -8.65
CA MET A 87 -27.77 3.35 -8.14
C MET A 87 -28.94 2.95 -9.04
N VAL A 88 -28.78 3.03 -10.37
CA VAL A 88 -29.78 2.57 -11.35
C VAL A 88 -30.01 1.06 -11.22
N GLN A 89 -28.94 0.26 -11.09
CA GLN A 89 -29.06 -1.18 -10.83
C GLN A 89 -29.81 -1.49 -9.52
N ALA A 90 -29.65 -0.64 -8.51
CA ALA A 90 -30.37 -0.74 -7.24
C ALA A 90 -31.81 -0.19 -7.30
N GLY A 91 -32.31 0.19 -8.49
CA GLY A 91 -33.68 0.65 -8.69
C GLY A 91 -33.91 2.13 -8.37
N TRP A 92 -32.85 2.92 -8.19
CA TRP A 92 -32.96 4.37 -8.04
C TRP A 92 -33.27 5.02 -9.39
N LYS A 93 -34.31 5.86 -9.42
CA LYS A 93 -34.65 6.74 -10.55
C LYS A 93 -34.36 8.18 -10.16
N GLN A 94 -33.94 9.01 -11.13
CA GLN A 94 -33.67 10.42 -10.87
C GLN A 94 -34.93 11.14 -10.38
N PRO A 95 -34.82 12.17 -9.52
CA PRO A 95 -35.97 12.89 -8.96
C PRO A 95 -36.79 13.73 -9.97
N GLU A 96 -36.57 13.57 -11.28
CA GLU A 96 -37.14 14.43 -12.33
C GLU A 96 -38.08 13.66 -13.29
N ASP A 97 -38.33 12.36 -13.07
CA ASP A 97 -39.26 11.49 -13.84
C ASP A 97 -40.67 11.41 -13.21
#